data_AF-A0A318HYT3-F1
#
_entry.id   AF-A0A318HYT3-F1
#
_cell.length_a   1.000
_cell.length_b   1.000
_cell.length_c   1.000
_cell.angle_alpha   90.00
_cell.angle_beta   90.00
_cell.angle_gamma   90.00
#
_symmetry.space_group_name_H-M   'P 1'
#
loop_
_entity.id
_entity.type
_entity.pdbx_description
1 polymer ?
#
loop_
_entity_poly.entity_id
_entity_poly.type
_entity_poly.pdbx_seq_one_letter_code
_entity_poly.pdbx_strand_id
1 'polypeptide(L)' 'MITEDKVIEIFCMADDFCKFFDAMTAKYTLKPTGKRKYHRNSTMSKAEVMLIMILFHDSGYRCFKHFYLEKVCKQL' A
#
# COMPACT_ATOMS: atom_id res chain seq x y z
N MET A 1 -3.89 5.08 -19.82
CA MET A 1 -4.78 4.96 -18.64
C MET A 1 -4.71 3.50 -18.22
N ILE A 2 -4.29 3.19 -16.99
CA ILE A 2 -4.26 1.80 -16.51
C ILE A 2 -5.70 1.26 -16.55
N THR A 3 -5.86 0.06 -17.10
CA THR A 3 -7.16 -0.65 -17.15
C THR A 3 -7.48 -1.27 -15.80
N GLU A 4 -8.77 -1.47 -15.52
CA GLU A 4 -9.21 -2.10 -14.27
C GLU A 4 -8.56 -3.48 -14.06
N ASP A 5 -8.51 -4.32 -15.10
CA ASP A 5 -7.82 -5.62 -15.06
C ASP A 5 -6.37 -5.50 -14.62
N LYS A 6 -5.67 -4.44 -15.07
CA LYS A 6 -4.27 -4.22 -14.71
C LYS A 6 -4.13 -3.70 -13.27
N VAL A 7 -5.10 -2.92 -12.76
CA VAL A 7 -5.16 -2.54 -11.35
C VAL A 7 -5.31 -3.79 -10.48
N ILE A 8 -6.23 -4.70 -10.83
CA ILE A 8 -6.47 -5.95 -10.11
C ILE A 8 -5.21 -6.81 -10.11
N GLU A 9 -4.57 -6.97 -11.26
CA GLU A 9 -3.33 -7.74 -11.39
C GLU A 9 -2.22 -7.19 -10.47
N ILE A 10 -2.00 -5.87 -10.47
CA ILE A 10 -1.02 -5.21 -9.60
C ILE A 10 -1.39 -5.40 -8.12
N PHE A 11 -2.67 -5.29 -7.78
CA PHE A 11 -3.13 -5.51 -6.40
C PHE A 11 -2.84 -6.93 -5.92
N CYS A 12 -3.17 -7.95 -6.73
CA CYS A 12 -2.88 -9.35 -6.39
C CYS A 12 -1.37 -9.57 -6.18
N MET A 13 -0.53 -9.04 -7.07
CA MET A 13 0.92 -9.11 -6.91
C MET A 13 1.41 -8.43 -5.62
N ALA A 14 0.87 -7.24 -5.30
CA ALA A 14 1.21 -6.50 -4.10
C ALA A 14 0.75 -7.24 -2.82
N ASP A 15 -0.43 -7.85 -2.84
CA ASP A 15 -0.96 -8.62 -1.71
C ASP A 15 -0.15 -9.88 -1.43
N ASP A 16 0.18 -10.66 -2.47
CA ASP A 16 1.04 -11.84 -2.34
C ASP A 16 2.44 -11.46 -1.86
N PHE A 17 3.01 -10.37 -2.39
CA PHE A 17 4.27 -9.81 -1.90
C PHE A 17 4.17 -9.41 -0.42
N CYS A 18 3.12 -8.69 -0.02
CA CYS A 18 2.94 -8.25 1.36
C CYS A 18 2.83 -9.43 2.33
N LYS A 19 2.10 -10.48 1.97
CA LYS A 19 1.99 -11.70 2.78
C LYS A 19 3.35 -12.36 3.00
N PHE A 20 4.11 -12.54 1.92
CA PHE A 20 5.46 -13.10 1.99
C PHE A 20 6.41 -12.21 2.81
N PHE A 21 6.41 -10.91 2.51
CA PHE A 21 7.25 -9.93 3.18
C PHE A 21 6.95 -9.83 4.68
N ASP A 22 5.68 -9.88 5.07
CA ASP A 22 5.27 -9.84 6.47
C ASP A 22 5.70 -11.08 7.24
N ALA A 23 5.58 -12.27 6.62
CA ALA A 23 6.08 -13.51 7.21
C ALA A 23 7.61 -13.47 7.41
N MET A 24 8.34 -12.99 6.41
CA MET A 24 9.80 -12.82 6.48
C MET A 24 10.18 -11.78 7.55
N THR A 25 9.51 -10.64 7.57
CA THR A 25 9.76 -9.56 8.53
C THR A 25 9.50 -10.02 9.95
N ALA A 26 8.41 -10.75 10.20
CA ALA A 26 8.10 -11.30 11.51
C ALA A 26 9.17 -12.30 12.00
N LYS A 27 9.76 -13.08 11.10
CA LYS A 27 10.76 -14.11 11.43
C LYS A 27 12.16 -13.55 11.62
N TYR A 28 12.56 -12.59 10.80
CA TYR A 28 13.97 -12.16 10.68
C TYR A 28 14.25 -10.76 11.23
N THR A 29 13.23 -9.95 11.52
CA THR A 29 13.44 -8.59 12.03
C THR A 29 13.79 -8.60 13.51
N LEU A 30 14.79 -7.81 13.89
CA LEU A 30 15.14 -7.59 15.29
C LEU A 30 13.93 -7.01 16.05
N LYS A 31 13.69 -7.52 17.26
CA LYS A 31 12.61 -7.00 18.10
C LYS A 31 12.84 -5.51 18.35
N PRO A 32 11.81 -4.66 18.17
CA PRO A 32 11.95 -3.23 18.41
C PRO A 32 12.32 -2.99 19.88
N THR A 33 13.43 -2.29 20.11
CA THR A 33 13.83 -1.83 21.44
C THR A 33 13.16 -0.48 21.72
N GLY A 34 12.44 -0.37 22.84
CA GLY A 34 11.91 0.90 23.36
C GLY A 34 10.75 1.55 22.59
N LYS A 35 10.35 1.07 21.41
CA LYS A 35 9.20 1.61 20.67
C LYS A 35 7.93 0.83 20.97
N ARG A 36 6.96 1.48 21.63
CA ARG A 36 5.61 0.91 21.78
C ARG A 36 4.94 0.79 20.42
N LYS A 37 4.26 -0.33 20.18
CA LYS A 37 3.37 -0.47 19.03
C LYS A 37 2.32 0.63 19.10
N TYR A 38 2.05 1.29 17.97
CA TYR A 38 0.94 2.22 17.89
C TYR A 38 -0.37 1.49 18.23
N HIS A 39 -1.22 2.12 19.05
CA HIS A 39 -2.38 1.46 19.64
C HIS A 39 -3.51 1.12 18.65
N ARG A 40 -3.57 1.77 17.48
CA ARG A 40 -4.60 1.54 16.47
C ARG A 40 -4.02 0.77 15.31
N ASN A 41 -4.81 -0.16 14.78
CA ASN A 41 -4.50 -0.77 13.50
C ASN A 41 -4.76 0.24 12.37
N SER A 42 -4.02 0.09 11.27
CA SER A 42 -4.33 0.80 10.04
C SER A 42 -5.69 0.33 9.51
N THR A 43 -6.48 1.26 8.95
CA THR A 43 -7.72 0.91 8.23
C THR A 43 -7.44 0.39 6.82
N MET A 44 -6.23 0.64 6.30
CA MET A 44 -5.78 0.24 4.98
C MET A 44 -4.67 -0.80 5.11
N SER A 45 -4.76 -1.87 4.32
CA SER A 45 -3.75 -2.92 4.19
C SER A 45 -2.47 -2.38 3.53
N LYS A 46 -1.35 -3.09 3.74
CA LYS A 46 -0.08 -2.73 3.07
C LYS A 46 -0.19 -2.85 1.54
N ALA A 47 -0.96 -3.82 1.05
CA ALA A 47 -1.21 -4.03 -0.37
C ALA A 47 -1.93 -2.83 -1.00
N GLU A 48 -2.99 -2.34 -0.35
CA GLU A 48 -3.71 -1.14 -0.80
C GLU A 48 -2.80 0.10 -0.78
N VAL A 49 -1.99 0.27 0.26
CA VAL A 49 -1.00 1.37 0.32
C VAL A 49 0.01 1.26 -0.84
N MET A 50 0.54 0.06 -1.10
CA MET A 50 1.47 -0.17 -2.21
C MET A 50 0.81 0.12 -3.56
N LEU A 51 -0.43 -0.35 -3.78
CA LEU A 51 -1.17 -0.09 -5.01
C LEU A 51 -1.36 1.42 -5.22
N ILE A 52 -1.81 2.15 -4.20
CA ILE A 52 -1.99 3.62 -4.26
C ILE A 52 -0.67 4.33 -4.61
N MET A 53 0.45 3.88 -4.04
CA MET A 53 1.77 4.44 -4.36
C MET A 53 2.20 4.14 -5.80
N ILE A 54 2.01 2.91 -6.28
CA ILE A 54 2.31 2.53 -7.67
C ILE A 54 1.50 3.38 -8.64
N LEU A 55 0.19 3.48 -8.41
CA LEU A 55 -0.72 4.28 -9.23
C LEU A 55 -0.36 5.77 -9.16
N PHE A 56 0.04 6.29 -8.01
CA PHE A 56 0.51 7.66 -7.89
C PHE A 56 1.73 7.92 -8.79
N HIS A 57 2.73 7.03 -8.74
CA HIS A 57 3.94 7.16 -9.56
C HIS A 57 3.66 7.04 -11.06
N ASP A 58 2.73 6.17 -11.48
CA ASP A 58 2.31 6.04 -12.87
C ASP A 58 1.47 7.24 -13.36
N SER A 59 0.67 7.83 -12.48
CA SER A 59 -0.30 8.88 -12.84
C SER A 59 0.30 10.21 -13.30
N GLY A 60 1.59 10.46 -13.06
CA GLY A 60 2.25 11.72 -13.38
C GLY A 60 1.87 12.90 -12.48
N TYR A 61 1.07 12.69 -11.42
CA TYR A 61 0.76 13.73 -10.44
C TYR A 61 2.02 14.13 -9.68
N ARG A 62 2.31 15.44 -9.59
CA ARG A 62 3.45 15.96 -8.81
C ARG A 62 3.22 15.88 -7.29
N CYS A 63 1.97 15.94 -6.85
CA CYS A 63 1.62 16.02 -5.44
C CYS A 63 0.70 14.85 -5.05
N PHE A 64 1.14 14.06 -4.07
CA PHE A 64 0.39 12.91 -3.56
C PHE A 64 -0.99 13.31 -3.01
N LYS A 65 -1.10 14.45 -2.32
CA LYS A 65 -2.37 14.93 -1.77
C LYS A 65 -3.42 15.15 -2.86
N HIS A 66 -3.04 15.77 -3.99
CA HIS A 66 -3.98 16.00 -5.09
C HIS A 66 -4.42 14.68 -5.73
N PHE A 67 -3.47 13.77 -6.00
CA PHE A 67 -3.78 12.44 -6.50
C PHE A 67 -4.74 11.67 -5.59
N TYR A 68 -4.43 11.62 -4.29
CA TYR A 68 -5.21 10.85 -3.32
C TYR A 68 -6.64 11.38 -3.20
N LEU A 69 -6.82 12.69 -3.13
CA LEU A 69 -8.15 13.31 -3.05
C LEU A 69 -8.96 13.14 -4.34
N GLU A 70 -8.34 13.16 -5.51
CA GLU A 70 -9.06 13.07 -6.79
C GLU A 70 -9.32 11.65 -7.27
N LYS A 71 -8.43 10.71 -6.97
CA LYS A 71 -8.44 9.35 -7.54
C LYS A 71 -8.78 8.26 -6.53
N VAL A 72 -8.41 8.44 -5.25
CA VAL A 72 -8.62 7.41 -4.21
C VAL A 72 -9.88 7.72 -3.41
N CYS A 73 -9.96 8.91 -2.79
CA CYS A 73 -11.09 9.25 -1.91
C CYS A 73 -12.43 9.40 -2.64
N LYS A 74 -12.43 9.72 -3.94
CA LYS A 74 -13.65 9.89 -4.72
C LYS A 74 -14.23 8.59 -5.26
N GLN A 75 -13.49 7.48 -5.18
CA GLN A 75 -13.94 6.17 -5.64
C GLN A 75 -14.47 5.28 -4.51
N LEU A 76 -14.83 5.88 -3.36
CA LEU A 76 -15.58 5.26 -2.27
C LEU A 76 -17.06 5.66 -2.33
#